data_AF-A0A3A4Y7X5-F1
#
_entry.id   AF-A0A3A4Y7X5-F1
#
_cell.length_a   1.000
_cell.length_b   1.000
_cell.length_c   1.000
_cell.angle_alpha   90.00
_cell.angle_beta   90.00
_cell.angle_gamma   90.00
#
_symmetry.space_group_name_H-M   'P 1'
#
loop_
_entity.id
_entity.type
_entity.pdbx_description
1 polymer ?
#
loop_
_entity_poly.entity_id
_entity_poly.type
_entity_poly.pdbx_seq_one_letter_code
_entity_poly.pdbx_strand_id
1 'polypeptide(L)' 'MQNKEIVTQLPANPSEIVYAITMETLLSAIVTRLGEEALNLTEEDLHLAREEVLAAISHNLDERDYIDMGLDAWEITRNL' A
#
# COMPACT_ATOMS: atom_id res chain seq x y z
N MET A 1 27.72 2.47 -1.57
CA MET A 1 28.15 1.48 -2.59
C MET A 1 27.79 0.06 -2.13
N GLN A 2 28.14 -0.33 -0.91
CA GLN A 2 27.90 -1.68 -0.35
C GLN A 2 26.43 -2.16 -0.37
N ASN A 3 25.45 -1.32 0.01
CA ASN A 3 24.03 -1.72 0.00
C ASN A 3 23.49 -2.07 -1.40
N LYS A 4 23.97 -1.42 -2.46
CA LYS A 4 23.56 -1.75 -3.84
C LYS A 4 24.11 -3.12 -4.26
N GLU A 5 25.32 -3.47 -3.84
CA GLU A 5 25.94 -4.76 -4.13
C GLU A 5 25.20 -5.91 -3.44
N ILE A 6 24.76 -5.72 -2.18
CA ILE A 6 23.97 -6.71 -1.43
C ILE A 6 22.62 -6.97 -2.12
N VAL A 7 21.88 -5.92 -2.47
CA VAL A 7 20.56 -6.05 -3.12
C VAL A 7 20.65 -6.79 -4.46
N THR A 8 21.70 -6.55 -5.25
CA THR A 8 21.89 -7.25 -6.54
C THR A 8 22.31 -8.71 -6.42
N GLN A 9 22.74 -9.16 -5.24
CA GLN A 9 23.13 -10.55 -4.97
C GLN A 9 21.99 -11.37 -4.37
N LEU A 10 20.87 -10.73 -4.00
CA LEU A 10 19.70 -11.44 -3.50
C LEU A 10 18.96 -12.11 -4.68
N PRO A 11 18.43 -13.33 -4.49
CA PRO A 11 17.65 -14.02 -5.51
C PRO A 11 16.28 -13.39 -5.76
N ALA A 12 15.91 -12.35 -4.99
CA ALA A 12 14.66 -11.62 -5.14
C ALA A 12 14.75 -10.61 -6.29
N ASN A 13 13.65 -10.42 -7.02
CA ASN A 13 13.56 -9.38 -8.04
C ASN A 13 13.47 -8.00 -7.37
N PRO A 14 14.47 -7.11 -7.52
CA PRO A 14 14.46 -5.81 -6.86
C PRO A 14 13.32 -4.88 -7.30
N SER A 15 12.65 -5.19 -8.40
CA SER A 15 11.52 -4.42 -8.94
C SER A 15 10.15 -5.04 -8.60
N GLU A 16 10.11 -6.09 -7.78
CA GLU A 16 8.86 -6.70 -7.32
C GLU A 16 8.07 -5.73 -6.44
N ILE A 17 6.76 -5.66 -6.66
CA ILE A 17 5.84 -4.86 -5.84
C ILE A 17 5.37 -5.73 -4.68
N VAL A 18 5.78 -5.39 -3.45
CA VAL A 18 5.39 -6.12 -2.23
C VAL A 18 3.92 -5.87 -1.87
N TYR A 19 3.43 -4.63 -2.03
CA TYR A 19 2.03 -4.27 -1.78
C TYR A 19 1.60 -3.12 -2.69
N ALA A 20 0.33 -3.13 -3.12
CA ALA A 20 -0.26 -2.06 -3.93
C ALA A 20 -1.73 -1.84 -3.55
N ILE A 21 -2.16 -0.58 -3.55
CA ILE A 21 -3.56 -0.21 -3.49
C ILE A 21 -4.07 -0.03 -4.91
N THR A 22 -5.02 -0.87 -5.33
CA THR A 22 -5.66 -0.81 -6.65
C THR A 22 -6.98 -0.04 -6.59
N MET A 23 -7.50 0.36 -7.75
CA MET A 23 -8.84 0.98 -7.81
C MET A 23 -9.92 0.03 -7.27
N GLU A 24 -9.80 -1.28 -7.52
CA GLU A 24 -10.71 -2.28 -6.95
C GLU A 24 -10.67 -2.30 -5.41
N THR A 25 -9.47 -2.20 -4.82
CA THR A 25 -9.30 -2.13 -3.36
C THR A 25 -9.97 -0.87 -2.80
N LEU A 26 -9.78 0.26 -3.48
CA LEU A 26 -10.41 1.52 -3.13
C LEU A 26 -11.93 1.45 -3.23
N LEU A 27 -12.48 0.93 -4.33
CA LEU A 27 -13.93 0.77 -4.53
C LEU A 27 -14.53 -0.14 -3.46
N SER A 28 -13.86 -1.25 -3.13
CA SER A 28 -14.31 -2.16 -2.08
C SER A 28 -14.36 -1.46 -0.72
N ALA A 29 -13.36 -0.63 -0.40
CA ALA A 29 -13.34 0.17 0.83
C ALA A 29 -14.45 1.24 0.84
N ILE A 30 -14.71 1.90 -0.29
CA ILE A 30 -15.80 2.88 -0.45
C ILE A 30 -17.16 2.20 -0.21
N VAL A 31 -17.43 1.09 -0.90
CA VAL A 31 -18.67 0.32 -0.74
C VAL A 31 -18.83 -0.18 0.70
N THR A 32 -17.76 -0.66 1.32
CA THR A 32 -17.80 -1.10 2.73
C THR A 32 -18.15 0.05 3.67
N ARG A 33 -17.69 1.27 3.38
CA ARG A 33 -17.91 2.45 4.24
C ARG A 33 -19.28 3.10 4.03
N LEU A 34 -19.78 3.16 2.80
CA LEU A 34 -21.01 3.87 2.43
C LEU A 34 -22.22 2.96 2.24
N GLY A 35 -22.02 1.64 2.10
CA GLY A 35 -23.11 0.70 1.83
C GLY A 35 -23.83 1.02 0.52
N GLU A 36 -25.16 1.04 0.56
CA GLU A 36 -26.00 1.32 -0.62
C GLU A 36 -25.81 2.73 -1.18
N GLU A 37 -25.37 3.70 -0.36
CA GLU A 37 -25.13 5.07 -0.83
C GLU A 37 -24.02 5.14 -1.89
N ALA A 38 -23.10 4.15 -1.91
CA ALA A 38 -22.06 4.04 -2.93
C ALA A 38 -22.63 3.91 -4.36
N LEU A 39 -23.88 3.44 -4.52
CA LEU A 39 -24.53 3.33 -5.83
C LEU A 39 -24.88 4.69 -6.45
N ASN A 40 -24.89 5.76 -5.66
CA ASN A 40 -25.17 7.11 -6.13
C ASN A 40 -23.90 7.85 -6.57
N LEU A 41 -22.73 7.27 -6.37
CA LEU A 41 -21.46 7.90 -6.74
C LEU A 41 -21.30 7.93 -8.26
N THR A 42 -20.90 9.09 -8.76
CA THR A 42 -20.50 9.28 -10.13
C THR A 42 -19.06 8.84 -10.36
N GLU A 43 -18.65 8.69 -11.61
CA GLU A 43 -17.24 8.45 -11.95
C GLU A 43 -16.32 9.57 -11.41
N GLU A 44 -16.79 10.82 -11.43
CA GLU A 44 -16.05 11.96 -10.90
C GLU A 44 -15.82 11.83 -9.39
N ASP A 45 -16.83 11.41 -8.62
CA ASP A 45 -16.69 11.16 -7.18
C ASP A 45 -15.66 10.07 -6.89
N LEU A 46 -15.61 9.02 -7.72
CA LEU A 46 -14.66 7.92 -7.57
C LEU A 46 -13.21 8.36 -7.88
N HIS A 47 -13.01 9.18 -8.90
CA HIS A 47 -11.70 9.76 -9.20
C HIS A 47 -11.27 10.74 -8.10
N LEU A 48 -12.18 11.56 -7.59
CA LEU A 48 -11.91 12.46 -6.49
C LEU A 48 -11.51 11.68 -5.23
N ALA A 49 -12.25 10.62 -4.88
CA ALA A 49 -11.90 9.75 -3.76
C ALA A 49 -10.50 9.13 -3.93
N ARG A 50 -10.12 8.75 -5.16
CA ARG A 50 -8.77 8.27 -5.46
C ARG A 50 -7.71 9.34 -5.21
N GLU A 51 -7.95 10.57 -5.65
CA GLU A 51 -7.02 11.69 -5.44
C GLU A 51 -6.87 12.04 -3.96
N GLU A 52 -7.97 12.06 -3.22
CA GLU A 52 -7.97 12.32 -1.77
C GLU A 52 -7.22 11.22 -1.00
N VAL A 53 -7.43 9.96 -1.35
CA VAL A 53 -6.70 8.83 -0.76
C VAL A 53 -5.20 8.92 -1.08
N LEU A 54 -4.84 9.25 -2.31
CA LEU A 54 -3.44 9.43 -2.70
C LEU A 54 -2.78 10.58 -1.93
N ALA A 55 -3.48 11.71 -1.79
CA ALA A 55 -3.00 12.84 -1.00
C ALA A 55 -2.84 12.45 0.48
N ALA A 56 -3.81 11.75 1.07
CA ALA A 56 -3.72 11.28 2.45
C ALA A 56 -2.52 10.37 2.68
N ILE A 57 -2.26 9.42 1.77
CA ILE A 57 -1.09 8.53 1.82
C ILE A 57 0.19 9.36 1.70
N SER A 58 0.31 10.19 0.66
CA SER A 58 1.51 10.99 0.40
C SER A 58 1.88 11.91 1.58
N HIS A 59 0.89 12.44 2.29
CA HIS A 59 1.12 13.37 3.39
C HIS A 59 1.34 12.71 4.75
N ASN A 60 0.82 11.50 4.97
CA ASN A 60 0.76 10.92 6.32
C ASN A 60 1.41 9.54 6.43
N LEU A 61 1.64 8.84 5.32
CA LEU A 61 2.14 7.48 5.33
C LEU A 61 3.65 7.48 5.09
N ASP A 62 4.41 7.09 6.11
CA ASP A 62 5.82 6.75 5.95
C ASP A 62 5.92 5.24 5.67
N GLU A 63 6.21 4.87 4.43
CA GLU A 63 6.33 3.48 4.00
C GLU A 63 7.37 2.69 4.79
N ARG A 64 8.37 3.38 5.37
CA ARG A 64 9.40 2.76 6.21
C ARG A 64 8.82 2.16 7.48
N ASP A 65 7.82 2.81 8.10
CA ASP A 65 7.20 2.31 9.32
C ASP A 65 6.49 0.97 9.10
N TYR A 66 5.89 0.78 7.92
CA TYR A 66 5.21 -0.46 7.55
C TYR A 66 6.20 -1.56 7.17
N ILE A 67 7.32 -1.19 6.52
CA ILE A 67 8.41 -2.12 6.23
C ILE A 67 9.01 -2.63 7.55
N ASP A 68 9.35 -1.71 8.47
CA ASP A 68 9.93 -2.05 9.77
C ASP A 68 8.98 -2.93 10.58
N MET A 69 7.68 -2.61 10.62
CA MET A 69 6.66 -3.45 11.25
C MET A 69 6.62 -4.88 10.67
N GLY A 70 6.72 -5.01 9.34
CA GLY A 70 6.73 -6.31 8.67
C GLY A 70 7.99 -7.12 8.95
N LEU A 71 9.15 -6.45 9.00
CA LEU A 71 10.44 -7.06 9.34
C LEU A 71 10.48 -7.50 10.80
N ASP A 72 10.00 -6.66 11.74
CA ASP A 72 9.88 -7.01 13.15
C ASP A 72 9.01 -8.26 13.34
N ALA A 73 7.85 -8.30 12.68
CA ALA A 73 6.96 -9.46 12.74
C ALA A 73 7.62 -10.73 12.16
N TRP A 74 8.38 -10.58 11.08
CA TRP A 74 9.13 -11.68 10.46
C TRP A 74 10.23 -12.20 11.40
N GLU A 75 11.03 -11.31 12.00
CA GLU A 75 12.09 -11.64 12.96
C GLU A 75 11.51 -12.36 14.19
N ILE A 76 10.45 -11.81 14.80
CA ILE A 76 9.77 -12.40 15.96
C ILE A 76 9.25 -13.80 15.62
N THR A 77 8.58 -13.96 14.48
CA THR A 77 8.00 -15.26 14.09
C THR A 77 9.07 -16.32 13.81
N ARG A 78 10.28 -15.89 13.44
CA ARG A 78 11.38 -16.77 13.03
C ARG A 78 12.49 -16.91 14.07
N ASN A 79 12.44 -16.16 15.17
CA ASN A 79 13.51 -16.05 16.18
C ASN A 79 14.88 -15.76 15.53
N LEU A 80 14.93 -14.74 14.67
CA LEU A 80 16.15 -14.30 14.00
C LEU A 80 16.96 -13.32 14.86
#